data_AF-A0A7V9IU02-F1
#
_entry.id   AF-A0A7V9IU02-F1
#
_cell.length_a   1.000
_cell.length_b   1.000
_cell.length_c   1.000
_cell.angle_alpha   90.00
_cell.angle_beta   90.00
_cell.angle_gamma   90.00
#
_symmetry.space_group_name_H-M   'P 1'
#
loop_
_entity.id
_entity.type
_entity.pdbx_description
1 polymer ?
#
loop_
_entity_poly.entity_id
_entity_poly.type
_entity_poly.pdbx_seq_one_letter_code
_entity_poly.pdbx_strand_id
1 'polypeptide(L)'
;MASGPLVLGPLLRYVDATSAVVWVEVAAPAIVSVHADGRSWTSPTFSAHEHHFAIVDVDDLEPGSSQEYTVAVDGAPVWPPTEGDGAALPPSRIRTIDPDRPLHFAFGSCRTSVPHDAEHDDSHGIDVLRAFALRMMSTDGQESWPDFVLFLGDQVYADITSDTMQEFIAARRSLDEPPGTELKDFEEYAYLYELAWSDPVNRWLLSTLPSLMIFDDHDIRDDWNTSAAWREEMNATSWWHGRIMGGLA
;
A
#
# COMPACT_ATOMS: atom_id res chain seq x y z
N MET A 1 13.75 -4.14 6.38
CA MET A 1 13.61 -3.13 5.31
C MET A 1 14.29 -3.65 4.06
N ALA A 2 13.61 -3.62 2.93
CA ALA A 2 14.16 -4.08 1.66
C ALA A 2 15.34 -3.18 1.28
N SER A 3 16.55 -3.73 1.18
CA SER A 3 17.76 -2.97 0.82
C SER A 3 17.86 -2.71 -0.69
N GLY A 4 16.73 -2.73 -1.40
CA GLY A 4 16.63 -2.63 -2.85
C GLY A 4 16.17 -1.26 -3.30
N PRO A 5 16.30 -0.96 -4.60
CA PRO A 5 15.82 0.30 -5.19
C PRO A 5 14.30 0.51 -5.04
N LEU A 6 13.51 -0.55 -4.90
CA LEU A 6 12.07 -0.49 -4.66
C LEU A 6 11.78 -0.61 -3.15
N VAL A 7 11.31 0.47 -2.54
CA VAL A 7 10.94 0.52 -1.12
C VAL A 7 9.57 -0.16 -0.94
N LEU A 8 8.54 0.37 -1.61
CA LEU A 8 7.17 -0.11 -1.50
C LEU A 8 6.47 -0.19 -2.87
N GLY A 9 5.46 -1.05 -2.96
CA GLY A 9 4.74 -1.37 -4.19
C GLY A 9 5.36 -2.55 -4.97
N PRO A 10 5.05 -2.69 -6.27
CA PRO A 10 4.11 -1.86 -7.02
C PRO A 10 2.67 -2.06 -6.55
N LEU A 11 1.89 -0.97 -6.62
CA LEU A 11 0.48 -0.94 -6.29
C LEU A 11 -0.29 -0.53 -7.55
N LEU A 12 -1.20 -1.39 -8.01
CA LEU A 12 -2.19 -1.04 -9.03
C LEU A 12 -3.26 -0.18 -8.39
N ARG A 13 -3.20 1.13 -8.67
CA ARG A 13 -4.10 2.12 -8.06
C ARG A 13 -5.43 2.20 -8.80
N TYR A 14 -5.37 1.95 -10.10
CA TYR A 14 -6.50 2.14 -11.00
C TYR A 14 -6.29 1.25 -12.23
N VAL A 15 -7.38 0.64 -12.70
CA VAL A 15 -7.45 0.00 -14.00
C VAL A 15 -8.84 0.24 -14.57
N ASP A 16 -8.93 0.64 -15.83
CA ASP A 16 -10.18 0.69 -16.59
C ASP A 16 -10.14 -0.22 -17.82
N ALA A 17 -10.96 0.08 -18.83
CA ALA A 17 -11.02 -0.70 -20.04
C ALA A 17 -9.75 -0.64 -20.87
N THR A 18 -8.93 0.41 -20.76
CA THR A 18 -7.79 0.62 -21.67
C THR A 18 -6.54 1.15 -20.99
N SER A 19 -6.58 1.41 -19.69
CA SER A 19 -5.49 2.02 -18.96
C SER A 19 -5.34 1.47 -17.54
N ALA A 20 -4.15 1.65 -16.99
CA ALA A 20 -3.79 1.31 -15.62
C ALA A 20 -2.85 2.36 -15.03
N VAL A 21 -2.84 2.46 -13.70
CA VAL A 21 -1.91 3.31 -12.96
C VAL A 21 -1.14 2.47 -11.96
N VAL A 22 0.19 2.46 -12.09
CA VAL A 22 1.11 1.79 -11.16
C VAL A 22 1.78 2.83 -10.27
N TRP A 23 1.61 2.69 -8.96
CA TRP A 23 2.32 3.47 -7.96
C TRP A 23 3.48 2.66 -7.36
N VAL A 24 4.61 3.32 -7.13
CA VAL A 24 5.76 2.78 -6.38
C VAL A 24 6.40 3.85 -5.51
N GLU A 25 7.08 3.39 -4.46
CA GLU A 25 8.09 4.16 -3.73
C GLU A 25 9.48 3.57 -3.97
N VAL A 26 10.46 4.43 -4.22
CA VAL A 26 11.85 4.05 -4.53
C VAL A 26 12.83 4.79 -3.63
N ALA A 27 14.03 4.21 -3.45
CA ALA A 27 14.98 4.67 -2.45
C ALA A 27 15.69 6.00 -2.79
N ALA A 28 15.62 6.46 -4.04
CA ALA A 28 16.32 7.64 -4.55
C ALA A 28 15.59 8.21 -5.78
N PRO A 29 15.87 9.46 -6.20
CA PRO A 29 15.33 10.00 -7.44
C PRO A 29 15.72 9.13 -8.64
N ALA A 30 14.75 8.72 -9.45
CA ALA A 30 14.96 7.77 -10.53
C ALA A 30 13.94 7.94 -11.67
N ILE A 31 14.13 7.20 -12.76
CA ILE A 31 13.07 6.93 -13.75
C ILE A 31 12.52 5.53 -13.49
N VAL A 32 11.22 5.44 -13.26
CA VAL A 32 10.51 4.15 -13.13
C VAL A 32 9.90 3.79 -14.47
N SER A 33 10.02 2.52 -14.86
CA SER A 33 9.39 1.99 -16.06
C SER A 33 8.52 0.76 -15.76
N VAL A 34 7.34 0.73 -16.38
CA VAL A 34 6.45 -0.43 -16.40
C VAL A 34 6.52 -1.06 -17.79
N HIS A 35 6.69 -2.37 -17.86
CA HIS A 35 6.75 -3.12 -19.12
C HIS A 35 5.62 -4.14 -19.18
N ALA A 36 4.76 -4.03 -20.20
CA ALA A 36 3.65 -4.94 -20.47
C ALA A 36 3.39 -4.97 -21.98
N ASP A 37 2.90 -6.08 -22.53
CA ASP A 37 2.57 -6.21 -23.97
C ASP A 37 3.71 -5.87 -24.95
N GLY A 38 4.96 -6.07 -24.55
CA GLY A 38 6.13 -5.64 -25.36
C GLY A 38 6.28 -4.12 -25.50
N ARG A 39 5.54 -3.34 -24.70
CA ARG A 39 5.62 -1.88 -24.59
C ARG A 39 6.22 -1.47 -23.26
N SER A 40 6.55 -0.18 -23.14
CA SER A 40 7.14 0.42 -21.96
C SER A 40 6.56 1.80 -21.72
N TRP A 41 6.17 2.07 -20.47
CA TRP A 41 5.75 3.39 -19.99
C TRP A 41 6.70 3.84 -18.90
N THR A 42 6.96 5.13 -18.81
CA THR A 42 7.93 5.67 -17.84
C THR A 42 7.38 6.90 -17.13
N SER A 43 7.80 7.08 -15.88
CA SER A 43 7.60 8.32 -15.14
C SER A 43 8.86 8.64 -14.35
N PRO A 44 9.30 9.91 -14.29
CA PRO A 44 10.25 10.33 -13.27
C PRO A 44 9.61 10.25 -11.89
N THR A 45 10.45 10.08 -10.87
CA THR A 45 10.01 10.23 -9.48
C THR A 45 9.70 11.68 -9.14
N PHE A 46 8.71 11.90 -8.28
CA PHE A 46 8.55 13.13 -7.51
C PHE A 46 8.84 12.85 -6.03
N SER A 47 9.04 13.90 -5.23
CA SER A 47 9.33 13.74 -3.80
C SER A 47 8.24 14.37 -2.94
N ALA A 48 7.93 13.70 -1.83
CA ALA A 48 7.29 14.30 -0.67
C ALA A 48 8.20 14.03 0.53
N HIS A 49 8.60 15.09 1.24
CA HIS A 49 9.67 15.02 2.23
C HIS A 49 10.95 14.39 1.65
N GLU A 50 11.52 13.38 2.30
CA GLU A 50 12.73 12.66 1.86
C GLU A 50 12.43 11.37 1.07
N HIS A 51 11.16 11.13 0.75
CA HIS A 51 10.71 9.94 0.01
C HIS A 51 10.51 10.23 -1.47
N HIS A 52 10.70 9.21 -2.31
CA HIS A 52 10.61 9.32 -3.77
C HIS A 52 9.56 8.37 -4.33
N PHE A 53 8.57 8.92 -5.02
CA PHE A 53 7.42 8.17 -5.54
C PHE A 53 7.35 8.30 -7.06
N ALA A 54 6.84 7.27 -7.73
CA ALA A 54 6.48 7.37 -9.14
C ALA A 54 5.06 6.86 -9.37
N ILE A 55 4.36 7.53 -10.28
CA ILE A 55 3.04 7.13 -10.78
C ILE A 55 3.20 6.94 -12.27
N VAL A 56 3.12 5.69 -12.73
CA VAL A 56 3.28 5.34 -14.15
C VAL A 56 1.89 5.09 -14.74
N ASP A 57 1.48 5.98 -15.64
CA ASP A 57 0.28 5.82 -16.45
C ASP A 57 0.57 4.85 -17.61
N VAL A 58 -0.16 3.74 -17.65
CA VAL A 58 -0.10 2.72 -18.68
C VAL A 58 -1.37 2.85 -19.51
N ASP A 59 -1.24 3.20 -20.79
CA ASP A 59 -2.35 3.46 -21.69
C ASP A 59 -2.41 2.48 -22.87
N ASP A 60 -3.42 2.66 -23.74
CA ASP A 60 -3.61 1.88 -24.97
C ASP A 60 -3.61 0.35 -24.73
N LEU A 61 -4.11 -0.13 -23.60
CA LEU A 61 -4.29 -1.55 -23.32
C LEU A 61 -5.56 -2.09 -24.01
N GLU A 62 -5.53 -3.36 -24.39
CA GLU A 62 -6.70 -4.04 -24.97
C GLU A 62 -7.79 -4.23 -23.90
N PRO A 63 -9.06 -3.87 -24.14
CA PRO A 63 -10.17 -4.14 -23.21
C PRO A 63 -10.40 -5.61 -22.89
N GLY A 64 -10.78 -5.90 -21.64
CA GLY A 64 -11.01 -7.26 -21.17
C GLY A 64 -9.79 -8.18 -21.24
N SER A 65 -8.58 -7.64 -21.34
CA SER A 65 -7.35 -8.41 -21.45
C SER A 65 -6.67 -8.60 -20.09
N SER A 66 -5.81 -9.60 -20.00
CA SER A 66 -4.95 -9.86 -18.84
C SER A 66 -3.53 -10.03 -19.30
N GLN A 67 -2.64 -9.19 -18.79
CA GLN A 67 -1.26 -9.15 -19.22
C GLN A 67 -0.31 -9.12 -18.03
N GLU A 68 0.74 -9.92 -18.10
CA GLU A 68 1.83 -9.86 -17.12
C GLU A 68 2.62 -8.57 -17.32
N TYR A 69 3.13 -8.01 -16.23
CA TYR A 69 3.98 -6.83 -16.29
C TYR A 69 5.17 -6.90 -15.33
N THR A 70 6.19 -6.11 -15.63
CA THR A 70 7.36 -5.91 -14.77
C THR A 70 7.58 -4.43 -14.48
N VAL A 71 8.32 -4.15 -13.41
CA VAL A 71 8.75 -2.79 -13.05
C VAL A 71 10.27 -2.74 -13.00
N ALA A 72 10.84 -1.67 -13.52
CA ALA A 72 12.26 -1.37 -13.42
C ALA A 72 12.50 0.06 -12.90
N VAL A 73 13.64 0.25 -12.23
CA VAL A 73 14.13 1.54 -11.72
C VAL A 73 15.46 1.80 -12.40
N ASP A 74 15.57 2.91 -13.12
CA ASP A 74 16.72 3.25 -13.98
C ASP A 74 17.14 2.11 -14.92
N GLY A 75 16.15 1.37 -15.42
CA GLY A 75 16.33 0.22 -16.32
C GLY A 75 16.73 -1.10 -15.63
N ALA A 76 16.96 -1.11 -14.31
CA ALA A 76 17.19 -2.33 -13.56
C ALA A 76 15.85 -2.94 -13.12
N PRO A 77 15.54 -4.21 -13.42
CA PRO A 77 14.29 -4.84 -13.01
C PRO A 77 14.23 -4.97 -11.48
N VAL A 78 13.11 -4.54 -10.90
CA VAL A 78 12.86 -4.55 -9.45
C VAL A 78 11.61 -5.33 -9.06
N TRP A 79 10.74 -5.62 -10.04
CA TRP A 79 9.52 -6.40 -9.86
C TRP A 79 9.24 -7.28 -11.08
N PRO A 80 8.86 -8.57 -10.90
CA PRO A 80 8.74 -9.28 -9.64
C PRO A 80 10.10 -9.48 -8.93
N PRO A 81 10.12 -9.65 -7.60
CA PRO A 81 11.35 -9.93 -6.88
C PRO A 81 11.93 -11.28 -7.33
N THR A 82 13.25 -11.36 -7.49
CA THR A 82 13.95 -12.61 -7.86
C THR A 82 14.56 -13.34 -6.67
N GLU A 83 14.52 -12.74 -5.48
CA GLU A 83 15.07 -13.28 -4.24
C GLU A 83 14.07 -13.09 -3.09
N GLY A 84 14.28 -13.83 -2.00
CA GLY A 84 13.41 -13.79 -0.81
C GLY A 84 12.05 -14.47 -1.01
N ASP A 85 11.16 -14.28 -0.04
CA ASP A 85 9.86 -14.96 0.02
C ASP A 85 8.92 -14.60 -1.14
N GLY A 86 9.15 -13.46 -1.81
CA GLY A 86 8.41 -13.04 -2.99
C GLY A 86 8.82 -13.76 -4.28
N ALA A 87 9.99 -14.40 -4.34
CA ALA A 87 10.56 -14.93 -5.58
C ALA A 87 9.78 -16.08 -6.21
N ALA A 88 9.01 -16.80 -5.40
CA ALA A 88 8.18 -17.92 -5.83
C ALA A 88 6.73 -17.53 -6.14
N LEU A 89 6.36 -16.26 -5.97
CA LEU A 89 5.00 -15.80 -6.22
C LEU A 89 4.72 -15.69 -7.73
N PRO A 90 3.46 -15.87 -8.18
CA PRO A 90 3.11 -15.76 -9.59
C PRO A 90 3.42 -14.37 -10.18
N PRO A 91 3.54 -14.23 -11.51
CA PRO A 91 3.65 -12.93 -12.14
C PRO A 91 2.45 -12.02 -11.80
N SER A 92 2.73 -10.74 -11.54
CA SER A 92 1.69 -9.73 -11.40
C SER A 92 1.04 -9.43 -12.74
N ARG A 93 -0.26 -9.12 -12.72
CA ARG A 93 -1.06 -8.91 -13.95
C ARG A 93 -1.78 -7.56 -13.91
N ILE A 94 -1.80 -6.86 -15.05
CA ILE A 94 -2.78 -5.82 -15.34
C ILE A 94 -3.98 -6.48 -16.01
N ARG A 95 -5.19 -6.27 -15.47
CA ARG A 95 -6.43 -6.83 -15.99
C ARG A 95 -7.41 -5.72 -16.31
N THR A 96 -7.54 -5.37 -17.59
CA THR A 96 -8.45 -4.31 -18.02
C THR A 96 -9.91 -4.75 -17.87
N ILE A 97 -10.76 -3.77 -17.61
CA ILE A 97 -12.21 -3.99 -17.49
C ILE A 97 -12.76 -4.36 -18.87
N ASP A 98 -13.58 -5.40 -18.90
CA ASP A 98 -14.41 -5.71 -20.08
C ASP A 98 -15.74 -4.93 -19.90
N PRO A 99 -16.04 -3.94 -20.77
CA PRO A 99 -17.24 -3.12 -20.65
C PRO A 99 -18.54 -3.92 -20.88
N ASP A 100 -18.46 -5.11 -21.47
CA ASP A 100 -19.63 -5.93 -21.82
C ASP A 100 -20.01 -6.93 -20.71
N ARG A 101 -19.25 -7.00 -19.61
CA ARG A 101 -19.57 -7.87 -18.46
C ARG A 101 -19.85 -7.07 -17.17
N PRO A 102 -20.60 -7.65 -16.23
CA PRO A 102 -20.76 -7.07 -14.89
C PRO A 102 -19.42 -6.93 -14.15
N LEU A 103 -19.33 -5.88 -13.34
CA LEU A 103 -18.21 -5.67 -12.42
C LEU A 103 -18.39 -6.50 -11.15
N HIS A 104 -17.33 -7.20 -10.76
CA HIS A 104 -17.22 -7.87 -9.47
C HIS A 104 -16.14 -7.16 -8.65
N PHE A 105 -16.42 -6.82 -7.40
CA PHE A 105 -15.41 -6.21 -6.53
C PHE A 105 -15.46 -6.82 -5.14
N ALA A 106 -14.32 -6.77 -4.46
CA ALA A 106 -14.21 -7.05 -3.04
C ALA A 106 -14.15 -5.74 -2.27
N PHE A 107 -14.55 -5.73 -1.00
CA PHE A 107 -14.38 -4.57 -0.13
C PHE A 107 -14.07 -5.02 1.31
N GLY A 108 -13.41 -4.14 2.06
CA GLY A 108 -13.10 -4.36 3.47
C GLY A 108 -12.56 -3.09 4.12
N SER A 109 -12.42 -3.11 5.44
CA SER A 109 -11.82 -2.04 6.25
C SER A 109 -11.14 -2.66 7.46
N CYS A 110 -10.50 -1.83 8.29
CA CYS A 110 -10.05 -2.22 9.63
C CYS A 110 -9.08 -3.40 9.62
N ARG A 111 -8.16 -3.43 8.64
CA ARG A 111 -7.11 -4.45 8.60
C ARG A 111 -6.00 -4.02 9.53
N THR A 112 -5.82 -4.74 10.64
CA THR A 112 -4.62 -4.59 11.47
C THR A 112 -3.46 -5.36 10.84
N SER A 113 -2.35 -4.67 10.53
CA SER A 113 -1.15 -5.32 10.00
C SER A 113 -0.27 -5.82 11.14
N VAL A 114 -0.33 -7.12 11.39
CA VAL A 114 0.48 -7.83 12.38
C VAL A 114 1.27 -8.96 11.72
N PRO A 115 2.36 -9.45 12.33
CA PRO A 115 3.04 -10.66 11.89
C PRO A 115 2.07 -11.84 11.69
N HIS A 116 2.36 -12.72 10.75
CA HIS A 116 1.53 -13.89 10.43
C HIS A 116 2.04 -15.15 11.15
N ASP A 117 2.19 -15.06 12.47
CA ASP A 117 2.59 -16.16 13.34
C ASP A 117 1.44 -16.57 14.27
N ALA A 118 1.62 -17.69 14.99
CA ALA A 118 0.56 -18.27 15.80
C ALA A 118 0.08 -17.37 16.96
N GLU A 119 0.93 -16.49 17.47
CA GLU A 119 0.57 -15.56 18.55
C GLU A 119 -0.35 -14.44 18.04
N HIS A 120 0.00 -13.89 16.87
CA HIS A 120 -0.80 -12.84 16.25
C HIS A 120 -2.08 -13.37 15.62
N ASP A 121 -2.07 -14.59 15.07
CA ASP A 121 -3.28 -15.26 14.59
C ASP A 121 -4.28 -15.53 15.73
N ASP A 122 -3.81 -15.82 16.96
CA ASP A 122 -4.69 -16.04 18.13
C ASP A 122 -5.35 -14.73 18.60
N SER A 123 -4.62 -13.62 18.53
CA SER A 123 -5.07 -12.31 19.02
C SER A 123 -5.89 -11.51 18.01
N HIS A 124 -5.52 -11.55 16.74
CA HIS A 124 -6.12 -10.73 15.66
C HIS A 124 -6.87 -11.56 14.62
N GLY A 125 -6.77 -12.89 14.69
CA GLY A 125 -7.26 -13.78 13.64
C GLY A 125 -6.35 -13.82 12.42
N ILE A 126 -6.69 -14.70 11.49
CA ILE A 126 -5.97 -14.83 10.22
C ILE A 126 -6.24 -13.57 9.37
N ASP A 127 -5.17 -12.95 8.86
CA ASP A 127 -5.28 -11.85 7.90
C ASP A 127 -6.06 -12.29 6.65
N VAL A 128 -7.31 -11.83 6.55
CA VAL A 128 -8.24 -12.19 5.49
C VAL A 128 -7.74 -11.72 4.13
N LEU A 129 -7.05 -10.58 4.05
CA LEU A 129 -6.52 -10.06 2.79
C LEU A 129 -5.40 -10.97 2.28
N ARG A 130 -4.51 -11.38 3.18
CA ARG A 130 -3.42 -12.31 2.87
C ARG A 130 -3.96 -13.69 2.48
N ALA A 131 -4.92 -14.22 3.23
CA ALA A 131 -5.58 -15.49 2.91
C ALA A 131 -6.29 -15.43 1.55
N PHE A 132 -6.94 -14.31 1.24
CA PHE A 132 -7.59 -14.06 -0.04
C PHE A 132 -6.57 -14.05 -1.19
N ALA A 133 -5.43 -13.38 -1.02
CA ALA A 133 -4.35 -13.38 -1.99
C ALA A 133 -3.78 -14.79 -2.25
N LEU A 134 -3.54 -15.58 -1.20
CA LEU A 134 -3.09 -16.97 -1.33
C LEU A 134 -4.10 -17.83 -2.11
N ARG A 135 -5.40 -17.63 -1.86
CA ARG A 135 -6.45 -18.29 -2.64
C ARG A 135 -6.41 -17.88 -4.12
N MET A 136 -6.29 -16.58 -4.40
CA MET A 136 -6.16 -16.09 -5.78
C MET A 136 -4.98 -16.72 -6.51
N MET A 137 -3.80 -16.75 -5.86
CA MET A 137 -2.60 -17.41 -6.40
C MET A 137 -2.86 -18.90 -6.69
N SER A 138 -3.51 -19.62 -5.77
CA SER A 138 -3.75 -21.07 -5.90
C SER A 138 -4.71 -21.45 -7.03
N THR A 139 -5.55 -20.51 -7.47
CA THR A 139 -6.56 -20.75 -8.50
C THR A 139 -6.08 -20.33 -9.89
N ASP A 140 -5.00 -19.54 -10.01
CA ASP A 140 -4.41 -19.10 -11.28
C ASP A 140 -5.46 -18.66 -12.32
N GLY A 141 -6.41 -17.81 -11.90
CA GLY A 141 -7.49 -17.30 -12.76
C GLY A 141 -8.59 -18.31 -13.13
N GLN A 142 -8.56 -19.54 -12.59
CA GLN A 142 -9.63 -20.54 -12.75
C GLN A 142 -10.91 -20.13 -12.00
N GLU A 143 -10.78 -19.37 -10.91
CA GLU A 143 -11.89 -18.68 -10.27
C GLU A 143 -11.99 -17.23 -10.78
N SER A 144 -13.21 -16.68 -10.85
CA SER A 144 -13.42 -15.27 -11.18
C SER A 144 -12.82 -14.39 -10.08
N TRP A 145 -11.65 -13.85 -10.35
CA TRP A 145 -11.02 -12.82 -9.53
C TRP A 145 -11.85 -11.52 -9.59
N PRO A 146 -11.95 -10.74 -8.50
CA PRO A 146 -12.58 -9.42 -8.54
C PRO A 146 -11.85 -8.50 -9.52
N ASP A 147 -12.52 -7.47 -10.01
CA ASP A 147 -11.97 -6.43 -10.88
C ASP A 147 -11.15 -5.41 -10.10
N PHE A 148 -11.54 -5.15 -8.85
CA PHE A 148 -10.82 -4.30 -7.91
C PHE A 148 -11.19 -4.67 -6.46
N VAL A 149 -10.42 -4.15 -5.52
CA VAL A 149 -10.71 -4.14 -4.09
C VAL A 149 -10.91 -2.71 -3.59
N LEU A 150 -11.94 -2.50 -2.78
CA LEU A 150 -12.23 -1.22 -2.14
C LEU A 150 -11.91 -1.28 -0.64
N PHE A 151 -10.92 -0.51 -0.20
CA PHE A 151 -10.62 -0.32 1.21
C PHE A 151 -11.37 0.90 1.75
N LEU A 152 -12.16 0.68 2.79
CA LEU A 152 -13.18 1.61 3.28
C LEU A 152 -12.75 2.41 4.52
N GLY A 153 -11.48 2.34 4.91
CA GLY A 153 -11.00 2.95 6.15
C GLY A 153 -10.00 2.07 6.88
N ASP A 154 -9.24 2.69 7.78
CA ASP A 154 -8.30 2.04 8.68
C ASP A 154 -7.33 1.15 7.90
N GLN A 155 -6.64 1.75 6.92
CA GLN A 155 -5.56 1.05 6.22
C GLN A 155 -4.37 0.83 7.15
N VAL A 156 -4.20 1.76 8.09
CA VAL A 156 -3.22 1.70 9.18
C VAL A 156 -3.85 2.21 10.48
N TYR A 157 -3.20 1.91 11.60
CA TYR A 157 -3.59 2.39 12.93
C TYR A 157 -2.49 3.32 13.47
N ALA A 158 -2.64 4.63 13.21
CA ALA A 158 -1.64 5.64 13.53
C ALA A 158 -1.53 5.94 15.05
N ASP A 159 -2.50 5.46 15.81
CA ASP A 159 -2.68 5.68 17.25
C ASP A 159 -2.55 4.39 18.08
N ILE A 160 -2.54 3.22 17.43
CA ILE A 160 -2.31 1.92 18.05
C ILE A 160 -1.11 1.26 17.35
N THR A 161 0.08 1.49 17.88
CA THR A 161 1.34 1.12 17.24
C THR A 161 1.93 -0.18 17.78
N SER A 162 2.46 -1.01 16.88
CA SER A 162 3.19 -2.25 17.22
C SER A 162 4.53 -1.95 17.90
N ASP A 163 5.11 -2.95 18.58
CA ASP A 163 6.44 -2.81 19.21
C ASP A 163 7.50 -2.34 18.21
N THR A 164 7.50 -2.88 16.99
CA THR A 164 8.42 -2.45 15.91
C THR A 164 8.25 -0.98 15.55
N MET A 165 7.01 -0.49 15.49
CA MET A 165 6.74 0.92 15.23
C MET A 165 7.19 1.79 16.41
N GLN A 166 6.97 1.34 17.65
CA GLN A 166 7.41 2.05 18.85
C GLN A 166 8.94 2.12 18.96
N GLU A 167 9.66 1.05 18.59
CA GLU A 167 11.12 1.04 18.49
C GLU A 167 11.62 2.08 17.48
N PHE A 168 10.99 2.18 16.31
CA PHE A 168 11.31 3.20 15.31
C PHE A 168 11.08 4.62 15.83
N ILE A 169 9.95 4.86 16.48
CA ILE A 169 9.64 6.16 17.10
C ILE A 169 10.68 6.50 18.18
N ALA A 170 10.99 5.57 19.08
CA ALA A 170 11.94 5.75 20.17
C ALA A 170 13.36 6.05 19.69
N ALA A 171 13.74 5.56 18.50
CA ALA A 171 15.01 5.89 17.87
C ALA A 171 15.07 7.34 17.35
N ARG A 172 13.92 7.99 17.14
CA ARG A 172 13.79 9.35 16.58
C ARG A 172 13.48 10.41 17.63
N ARG A 173 12.63 10.08 18.61
CA ARG A 173 12.16 11.01 19.65
C ARG A 173 11.80 10.26 20.94
N SER A 174 11.72 10.99 22.06
CA SER A 174 11.27 10.42 23.33
C SER A 174 9.79 10.02 23.26
N LEU A 175 9.45 8.86 23.82
CA LEU A 175 8.07 8.39 23.99
C LEU A 175 7.36 9.05 25.20
N ASP A 176 8.10 9.76 26.05
CA ASP A 176 7.49 10.56 27.13
C ASP A 176 6.92 11.89 26.62
N GLU A 177 7.30 12.30 25.40
CA GLU A 177 6.79 13.49 24.75
C GLU A 177 5.56 13.18 23.90
N PRO A 178 4.54 14.06 23.87
CA PRO A 178 3.39 13.87 22.99
C PRO A 178 3.78 13.70 21.50
N PRO A 179 3.08 12.82 20.76
CA PRO A 179 1.91 12.03 21.16
C PRO A 179 2.23 10.64 21.75
N GLY A 180 3.40 10.49 22.38
CA GLY A 180 3.80 9.24 23.01
C GLY A 180 4.17 8.18 21.97
N THR A 181 3.55 7.01 22.05
CA THR A 181 3.75 5.88 21.13
C THR A 181 2.99 6.02 19.81
N GLU A 182 2.09 6.99 19.69
CA GLU A 182 1.34 7.25 18.46
C GLU A 182 2.22 8.01 17.42
N LEU A 183 1.83 8.01 16.15
CA LEU A 183 2.55 8.68 15.05
C LEU A 183 2.53 10.22 15.19
N LYS A 184 3.57 10.92 14.73
CA LYS A 184 3.71 12.38 14.89
C LYS A 184 3.92 13.13 13.58
N ASP A 185 4.65 12.55 12.64
CA ASP A 185 5.08 13.22 11.41
C ASP A 185 5.08 12.28 10.21
N PHE A 186 5.34 12.85 9.02
CA PHE A 186 5.31 12.12 7.74
C PHE A 186 6.20 10.88 7.74
N GLU A 187 7.37 10.92 8.36
CA GLU A 187 8.31 9.79 8.37
C GLU A 187 7.74 8.62 9.18
N GLU A 188 7.12 8.91 10.32
CA GLU A 188 6.46 7.88 11.12
C GLU A 188 5.24 7.28 10.38
N TYR A 189 4.52 8.09 9.58
CA TYR A 189 3.49 7.58 8.66
C TYR A 189 4.07 6.70 7.56
N ALA A 190 5.10 7.17 6.85
CA ALA A 190 5.71 6.42 5.77
C ALA A 190 6.24 5.06 6.25
N TYR A 191 6.88 5.03 7.43
CA TYR A 191 7.34 3.77 8.02
C TYR A 191 6.18 2.85 8.44
N LEU A 192 5.08 3.39 8.97
CA LEU A 192 3.88 2.58 9.28
C LEU A 192 3.26 1.97 8.01
N TYR A 193 3.19 2.71 6.91
CA TYR A 193 2.73 2.18 5.62
C TYR A 193 3.71 1.14 5.04
N GLU A 194 5.03 1.33 5.20
CA GLU A 194 6.01 0.30 4.84
C GLU A 194 5.75 -0.98 5.64
N LEU A 195 5.58 -0.90 6.96
CA LEU A 195 5.25 -2.06 7.80
C LEU A 195 3.93 -2.72 7.38
N ALA A 196 2.90 -1.92 7.10
CA ALA A 196 1.57 -2.41 6.79
C ALA A 196 1.48 -3.17 5.48
N TRP A 197 2.29 -2.78 4.49
CA TRP A 197 2.16 -3.24 3.11
C TRP A 197 3.38 -3.96 2.57
N SER A 198 4.38 -4.26 3.39
CA SER A 198 5.60 -4.96 2.94
C SER A 198 5.50 -6.49 2.89
N ASP A 199 4.48 -7.12 3.48
CA ASP A 199 4.29 -8.57 3.40
C ASP A 199 4.26 -9.02 1.92
N PRO A 200 5.09 -9.99 1.49
CA PRO A 200 5.23 -10.36 0.08
C PRO A 200 3.92 -10.77 -0.59
N VAL A 201 3.02 -11.42 0.16
CA VAL A 201 1.73 -11.90 -0.36
C VAL A 201 0.77 -10.71 -0.55
N ASN A 202 0.71 -9.80 0.41
CA ASN A 202 -0.06 -8.56 0.29
C ASN A 202 0.48 -7.65 -0.81
N ARG A 203 1.82 -7.51 -0.95
CA ARG A 203 2.45 -6.80 -2.09
C ARG A 203 2.07 -7.42 -3.44
N TRP A 204 2.05 -8.75 -3.53
CA TRP A 204 1.60 -9.41 -4.75
C TRP A 204 0.13 -9.12 -5.05
N LEU A 205 -0.74 -9.11 -4.03
CA LEU A 205 -2.14 -8.77 -4.22
C LEU A 205 -2.30 -7.34 -4.75
N LEU A 206 -1.66 -6.36 -4.10
CA LEU A 206 -1.72 -4.96 -4.50
C LEU A 206 -1.11 -4.70 -5.88
N SER A 207 -0.14 -5.52 -6.30
CA SER A 207 0.43 -5.43 -7.65
C SER A 207 -0.44 -6.09 -8.73
N THR A 208 -1.49 -6.85 -8.37
CA THR A 208 -2.29 -7.65 -9.31
C THR A 208 -3.78 -7.28 -9.31
N LEU A 209 -4.29 -6.82 -8.17
CA LEU A 209 -5.67 -6.41 -7.98
C LEU A 209 -5.69 -4.89 -7.76
N PRO A 210 -6.35 -4.12 -8.63
CA PRO A 210 -6.50 -2.69 -8.46
C PRO A 210 -7.12 -2.38 -7.10
N SER A 211 -6.53 -1.44 -6.36
CA SER A 211 -6.98 -1.07 -5.02
C SER A 211 -7.44 0.39 -4.99
N LEU A 212 -8.69 0.58 -4.59
CA LEU A 212 -9.29 1.89 -4.35
C LEU A 212 -9.40 2.08 -2.84
N MET A 213 -8.97 3.22 -2.32
CA MET A 213 -8.88 3.45 -0.87
C MET A 213 -9.54 4.76 -0.48
N ILE A 214 -10.28 4.73 0.62
CA ILE A 214 -10.66 5.90 1.41
C ILE A 214 -10.09 5.71 2.82
N PHE A 215 -9.66 6.81 3.44
CA PHE A 215 -9.21 6.78 4.83
C PHE A 215 -10.42 6.82 5.78
N ASP A 216 -10.19 6.41 7.03
CA ASP A 216 -11.08 6.62 8.17
C ASP A 216 -10.26 7.14 9.37
N ASP A 217 -10.84 7.19 10.56
CA ASP A 217 -10.25 7.86 11.71
C ASP A 217 -8.91 7.27 12.15
N HIS A 218 -8.73 5.94 12.23
CA HIS A 218 -7.46 5.35 12.66
C HIS A 218 -6.28 5.61 11.71
N ASP A 219 -6.54 5.98 10.45
CA ASP A 219 -5.49 6.48 9.56
C ASP A 219 -4.87 7.80 10.08
N ILE A 220 -5.53 8.50 11.00
CA ILE A 220 -5.02 9.69 11.70
C ILE A 220 -4.95 9.49 13.22
N ARG A 221 -6.09 9.23 13.85
CA ARG A 221 -6.28 8.97 15.27
C ARG A 221 -7.73 8.56 15.53
N ASP A 222 -7.97 7.59 16.41
CA ASP A 222 -9.32 7.26 16.92
C ASP A 222 -10.12 8.52 17.31
N ASP A 223 -11.41 8.49 17.00
CA ASP A 223 -12.38 9.58 17.19
C ASP A 223 -12.03 10.87 16.43
N TRP A 224 -11.29 10.79 15.32
CA TRP A 224 -10.90 11.97 14.56
C TRP A 224 -12.12 12.81 14.16
N ASN A 225 -12.09 14.09 14.56
CA ASN A 225 -13.05 15.10 14.14
C ASN A 225 -14.50 14.85 14.62
N THR A 226 -14.68 13.99 15.64
CA THR A 226 -15.99 13.57 16.18
C THR A 226 -16.85 14.71 16.72
N SER A 227 -16.25 15.78 17.26
CA SER A 227 -17.00 16.92 17.80
C SER A 227 -16.25 18.25 17.77
N ALA A 228 -16.98 19.36 17.89
CA ALA A 228 -16.39 20.70 17.99
C ALA A 228 -15.47 20.86 19.21
N ALA A 229 -15.85 20.27 20.36
CA ALA A 229 -15.05 20.30 21.58
C ALA A 229 -13.73 19.52 21.41
N TRP A 230 -13.80 18.32 20.83
CA TRP A 230 -12.61 17.52 20.52
C TRP A 230 -11.67 18.28 19.58
N ARG A 231 -12.20 18.94 18.54
CA ARG A 231 -11.39 19.74 17.61
C ARG A 231 -10.69 20.90 18.31
N GLU A 232 -11.37 21.59 19.22
CA GLU A 232 -10.77 22.68 19.99
C GLU A 232 -9.63 22.18 20.88
N GLU A 233 -9.85 21.06 21.58
CA GLU A 233 -8.84 20.41 22.42
C GLU A 233 -7.61 19.98 21.61
N MET A 234 -7.81 19.24 20.52
CA MET A 234 -6.70 18.75 19.70
C MET A 234 -5.92 19.88 19.04
N ASN A 235 -6.59 20.93 18.54
CA ASN A 235 -5.94 22.10 17.98
C ASN A 235 -5.14 22.92 19.01
N ALA A 236 -5.43 22.78 20.31
CA ALA A 236 -4.66 23.42 21.37
C ALA A 236 -3.35 22.66 21.70
N THR A 237 -3.20 21.41 21.25
CA THR A 237 -1.96 20.66 21.42
C THR A 237 -0.85 21.18 20.50
N SER A 238 0.41 21.01 20.92
CA SER A 238 1.58 21.45 20.13
C SER A 238 1.92 20.53 18.95
N TRP A 239 1.34 19.33 18.88
CA TRP A 239 1.75 18.27 17.96
C TRP A 239 0.67 17.92 16.92
N TRP A 240 -0.60 18.21 17.18
CA TRP A 240 -1.71 17.81 16.32
C TRP A 240 -1.61 18.34 14.89
N HIS A 241 -1.22 19.60 14.71
CA HIS A 241 -1.03 20.16 13.38
C HIS A 241 0.05 19.40 12.59
N GLY A 242 1.15 19.02 13.25
CA GLY A 242 2.21 18.23 12.64
C GLY A 242 1.72 16.86 12.19
N ARG A 243 0.91 16.19 13.02
CA ARG A 243 0.29 14.90 12.66
C ARG A 243 -0.60 15.04 11.42
N ILE A 244 -1.52 16.00 11.41
CA ILE A 244 -2.43 16.19 10.27
C ILE A 244 -1.66 16.48 8.99
N MET A 245 -0.63 17.33 9.06
CA MET A 245 0.23 17.59 7.92
C MET A 245 1.00 16.35 7.48
N GLY A 246 1.46 15.50 8.41
CA GLY A 246 2.17 14.27 8.09
C GLY A 246 1.29 13.18 7.49
N GLY A 247 0.08 12.99 8.01
CA GLY A 247 -0.83 11.93 7.57
C GLY A 247 -1.61 12.24 6.28
N LEU A 248 -1.71 13.51 5.89
CA LEU A 248 -2.47 13.96 4.71
C LEU A 248 -1.63 14.69 3.65
N ALA A 249 -0.29 14.59 3.72
CA ALA A 249 0.63 15.26 2.79
C ALA A 249 0.57 14.72 1.35
#